data_AF-A0A5J4TTF7-F1
#
_entry.id   AF-A0A5J4TTF7-F1
#
_cell.length_a   1.000
_cell.length_b   1.000
_cell.length_c   1.000
_cell.angle_alpha   90.00
_cell.angle_beta   90.00
_cell.angle_gamma   90.00
#
_symmetry.space_group_name_H-M   'P 1'
#
loop_
_entity.id
_entity.type
_entity.pdbx_description
1 polymer ?
#
loop_
_entity_poly.entity_id
_entity_poly.type
_entity_poly.pdbx_seq_one_letter_code
_entity_poly.pdbx_strand_id
1 'polypeptide(L)'
;NSLPIQGGDIILLGDTYTCNSNFTTFPRYSIISINPSTVNSILYNTLIGFGGYPFGVNSYAVLTVKDFKIVQGDASELGFGTQVRQFFYISGNAEVHLTNIEFSTNLGAGVLGHSYISTSSGSLYVEKCNFNRADLPSGEAAINVVLPQTVEIKESNFVGIRSTGTSAAALNILQVNAVGKVTVTGNTFQDNERIGTTNLQSGAIYIQVTVARHLPIDLHDNTFIHNSGQYAGAIYVNYQTAPQITTGSFILDGSKFSLNTHTDPLYYSDIYSNQDLSVLFGTIGIFLHPLEVTSGPDAVDDETLELTLNKNIPDAEFYKFRTVTSAISFANRFRDYPKAPINIIDSIVSFGPETITYNNVIIQGKKQLTDYTTQSTISSDDTTGSIFTFSGTNDVIRWLTFERVDTSSAAVLIEVTAGSLTVDKCAFNDKSTQYNLSPDFSFIQTSATTTTILNSVFNGGKFDDGGAITKIIGILTVEKSTFNGIQGQTGPFIRASSTGANQISYNIFRNAT
;
A
#
# COMPACT_ATOMS: atom_id res chain seq x y z
N ASN A 1 -25.23 38.60 -17.19
CA ASN A 1 -24.00 37.85 -16.85
C ASN A 1 -22.78 38.73 -17.02
N SER A 2 -22.60 39.73 -16.17
CA SER A 2 -21.35 40.50 -16.12
C SER A 2 -20.97 40.64 -14.66
N LEU A 3 -19.88 39.98 -14.27
CA LEU A 3 -19.28 40.20 -12.96
C LEU A 3 -18.73 41.62 -12.87
N PRO A 4 -18.60 42.19 -11.66
CA PRO A 4 -17.98 43.49 -11.47
C PRO A 4 -16.57 43.50 -12.08
N ILE A 5 -16.30 44.45 -12.99
CA ILE A 5 -15.01 44.56 -13.68
C ILE A 5 -13.85 44.79 -12.70
N GLN A 6 -14.13 45.44 -11.56
CA GLN A 6 -13.14 45.79 -10.54
C GLN A 6 -12.98 44.73 -9.44
N GLY A 7 -13.66 43.59 -9.53
CA GLY A 7 -13.77 42.64 -8.43
C GLY A 7 -14.81 43.06 -7.38
N GLY A 8 -14.85 42.34 -6.26
CA GLY A 8 -15.74 42.62 -5.12
C GLY A 8 -16.54 41.41 -4.65
N ASP A 9 -17.36 41.63 -3.63
CA ASP A 9 -18.20 40.61 -3.01
C ASP A 9 -19.59 40.56 -3.66
N ILE A 10 -20.01 39.37 -4.04
CA ILE A 10 -21.33 39.06 -4.56
C ILE A 10 -22.07 38.26 -3.50
N ILE A 11 -23.14 38.85 -2.96
CA ILE A 11 -24.05 38.18 -2.02
C ILE A 11 -25.28 37.73 -2.80
N LEU A 12 -25.48 36.42 -2.89
CA LEU A 12 -26.66 35.85 -3.53
C LEU A 12 -27.85 35.89 -2.56
N LEU A 13 -28.90 36.63 -2.94
CA LEU A 13 -30.13 36.80 -2.15
C LEU A 13 -31.13 35.67 -2.47
N GLY A 14 -31.29 34.72 -1.54
CA GLY A 14 -32.12 33.52 -1.70
C GLY A 14 -31.41 32.18 -1.48
N ASP A 15 -32.19 31.10 -1.52
CA ASP A 15 -31.75 29.79 -1.07
C ASP A 15 -31.37 28.83 -2.21
N THR A 16 -31.79 29.14 -3.45
CA THR A 16 -31.58 28.25 -4.60
C THR A 16 -31.30 29.03 -5.88
N TYR A 17 -30.33 28.57 -6.66
CA TYR A 17 -29.94 29.14 -7.95
C TYR A 17 -29.68 28.04 -8.97
N THR A 18 -29.96 28.33 -10.23
CA THR A 18 -29.68 27.41 -11.34
C THR A 18 -28.68 28.04 -12.29
N CYS A 19 -27.52 27.40 -12.43
CA CYS A 19 -26.52 27.70 -13.44
C CYS A 19 -26.92 27.03 -14.76
N ASN A 20 -27.70 27.74 -15.59
CA ASN A 20 -28.19 27.25 -16.89
C ASN A 20 -27.58 27.97 -18.10
N SER A 21 -26.70 28.94 -17.89
CA SER A 21 -26.02 29.68 -18.95
C SER A 21 -24.51 29.47 -18.91
N ASN A 22 -23.90 29.26 -20.08
CA ASN A 22 -22.45 29.12 -20.21
C ASN A 22 -21.70 30.37 -19.73
N PHE A 23 -20.51 30.13 -19.15
CA PHE A 23 -19.41 31.09 -19.02
C PHE A 23 -19.71 32.37 -18.23
N THR A 24 -19.35 32.35 -16.95
CA THR A 24 -18.95 33.58 -16.27
C THR A 24 -17.45 33.78 -16.46
N THR A 25 -17.05 34.57 -17.46
CA THR A 25 -15.63 34.90 -17.65
C THR A 25 -15.21 35.94 -16.62
N PHE A 26 -14.20 35.60 -15.82
CA PHE A 26 -13.67 36.53 -14.83
C PHE A 26 -12.79 37.58 -15.52
N PRO A 27 -12.99 38.88 -15.22
CA PRO A 27 -12.08 39.91 -15.70
C PRO A 27 -10.64 39.61 -15.24
N ARG A 28 -9.67 39.88 -16.12
CA ARG A 28 -8.25 39.74 -15.79
C ARG A 28 -7.92 40.58 -14.55
N TYR A 29 -7.18 40.01 -13.59
CA TYR A 29 -6.83 40.67 -12.32
C TYR A 29 -8.00 41.00 -11.39
N SER A 30 -9.19 40.42 -11.61
CA SER A 30 -10.29 40.58 -10.67
C SER A 30 -10.13 39.65 -9.47
N ILE A 31 -10.52 40.15 -8.30
CA ILE A 31 -10.67 39.37 -7.07
C ILE A 31 -12.15 39.40 -6.71
N ILE A 32 -12.80 38.25 -6.74
CA ILE A 32 -14.25 38.15 -6.57
C ILE A 32 -14.55 37.11 -5.51
N SER A 33 -15.42 37.46 -4.57
CA SER A 33 -15.99 36.51 -3.63
C SER A 33 -17.47 36.30 -3.95
N ILE A 34 -17.94 35.05 -3.95
CA ILE A 34 -19.36 34.72 -4.10
C ILE A 34 -19.79 34.01 -2.83
N ASN A 35 -20.74 34.60 -2.12
CA ASN A 35 -21.24 34.10 -0.84
C ASN A 35 -22.77 34.08 -0.88
N PRO A 36 -23.42 33.11 -0.23
CA PRO A 36 -24.86 33.15 -0.08
C PRO A 36 -25.25 34.08 1.08
N SER A 37 -26.44 34.65 1.00
CA SER A 37 -27.07 35.33 2.15
C SER A 37 -27.57 34.35 3.21
N THR A 38 -27.84 33.11 2.83
CA THR A 38 -28.24 31.99 3.70
C THR A 38 -27.19 30.88 3.61
N VAL A 39 -26.68 30.39 4.74
CA VAL A 39 -25.73 29.26 4.73
C VAL A 39 -26.38 28.04 4.06
N ASN A 40 -25.62 27.33 3.23
CA ASN A 40 -26.04 26.16 2.47
C ASN A 40 -27.08 26.43 1.37
N SER A 41 -27.13 27.65 0.82
CA SER A 41 -27.85 27.88 -0.44
C SER A 41 -27.38 26.89 -1.52
N ILE A 42 -28.28 26.49 -2.41
CA ILE A 42 -28.04 25.46 -3.42
C ILE A 42 -27.73 26.10 -4.77
N LEU A 43 -26.62 25.72 -5.39
CA LEU A 43 -26.29 26.00 -6.79
C LEU A 43 -26.49 24.71 -7.61
N TYR A 44 -27.52 24.69 -8.44
CA TYR A 44 -27.78 23.62 -9.40
C TYR A 44 -26.99 23.86 -10.69
N ASN A 45 -26.26 22.84 -11.15
CA ASN A 45 -25.55 22.85 -12.42
C ASN A 45 -26.27 21.97 -13.44
N THR A 46 -27.00 22.63 -14.34
CA THR A 46 -27.78 21.99 -15.40
C THR A 46 -27.15 22.17 -16.78
N LEU A 47 -25.88 22.59 -16.86
CA LEU A 47 -25.17 22.79 -18.14
C LEU A 47 -24.81 21.44 -18.77
N ILE A 48 -25.09 21.27 -20.07
CA ILE A 48 -24.92 20.01 -20.83
C ILE A 48 -23.86 20.11 -21.96
N GLY A 49 -23.36 19.00 -22.50
CA GLY A 49 -22.57 18.93 -23.77
C GLY A 49 -21.03 18.68 -23.65
N PHE A 50 -20.19 19.26 -24.54
CA PHE A 50 -18.70 19.26 -24.43
C PHE A 50 -17.93 20.61 -24.31
N GLY A 51 -18.50 21.81 -24.52
CA GLY A 51 -17.89 23.12 -24.10
C GLY A 51 -18.68 23.94 -23.04
N GLY A 52 -18.01 24.54 -22.05
CA GLY A 52 -18.62 25.43 -21.04
C GLY A 52 -18.51 24.96 -19.58
N TYR A 53 -18.58 25.90 -18.65
CA TYR A 53 -18.58 25.71 -17.18
C TYR A 53 -19.34 26.88 -16.52
N PRO A 54 -19.98 26.68 -15.35
CA PRO A 54 -20.55 27.76 -14.55
C PRO A 54 -19.50 28.83 -14.17
N PHE A 55 -18.36 28.38 -13.65
CA PHE A 55 -17.25 29.27 -13.24
C PHE A 55 -15.95 28.89 -13.95
N GLY A 56 -15.53 29.79 -14.86
CA GLY A 56 -14.26 29.69 -15.56
C GLY A 56 -13.29 30.75 -15.12
N VAL A 57 -12.37 30.37 -14.24
CA VAL A 57 -11.44 31.32 -13.65
C VAL A 57 -10.14 31.24 -14.44
N ASN A 58 -9.80 32.34 -15.12
CA ASN A 58 -8.65 32.43 -15.99
C ASN A 58 -7.88 33.74 -15.74
N SER A 59 -6.67 33.83 -16.31
CA SER A 59 -5.95 35.10 -16.48
C SER A 59 -5.73 35.91 -15.20
N TYR A 60 -5.05 35.36 -14.18
CA TYR A 60 -4.70 36.07 -12.93
C TYR A 60 -5.91 36.57 -12.12
N ALA A 61 -7.09 35.97 -12.31
CA ALA A 61 -8.24 36.23 -11.45
C ALA A 61 -8.21 35.33 -10.21
N VAL A 62 -8.79 35.83 -9.12
CA VAL A 62 -8.99 35.10 -7.87
C VAL A 62 -10.49 34.98 -7.61
N LEU A 63 -10.98 33.76 -7.42
CA LEU A 63 -12.36 33.48 -7.03
C LEU A 63 -12.38 32.85 -5.64
N THR A 64 -13.16 33.41 -4.73
CA THR A 64 -13.49 32.78 -3.45
C THR A 64 -14.97 32.40 -3.41
N VAL A 65 -15.28 31.16 -3.04
CA VAL A 65 -16.66 30.67 -2.86
C VAL A 65 -16.74 29.89 -1.55
N LYS A 66 -17.80 30.12 -0.76
CA LYS A 66 -18.00 29.39 0.49
C LYS A 66 -19.46 29.17 0.86
N ASP A 67 -19.69 28.20 1.75
CA ASP A 67 -20.98 27.96 2.42
C ASP A 67 -22.14 27.59 1.48
N PHE A 68 -21.84 26.90 0.36
CA PHE A 68 -22.83 26.46 -0.63
C PHE A 68 -23.02 24.94 -0.64
N LYS A 69 -24.19 24.50 -1.08
CA LYS A 69 -24.37 23.17 -1.67
C LYS A 69 -24.31 23.30 -3.19
N ILE A 70 -23.50 22.49 -3.85
CA ILE A 70 -23.37 22.46 -5.30
C ILE A 70 -23.83 21.11 -5.80
N VAL A 71 -24.91 21.12 -6.57
CA VAL A 71 -25.55 19.90 -7.08
C VAL A 71 -25.38 19.85 -8.59
N GLN A 72 -24.72 18.81 -9.09
CA GLN A 72 -24.75 18.48 -10.51
C GLN A 72 -26.12 17.89 -10.86
N GLY A 73 -26.89 18.59 -11.69
CA GLY A 73 -28.28 18.27 -11.98
C GLY A 73 -29.23 19.40 -11.58
N ASP A 74 -30.48 19.06 -11.31
CA ASP A 74 -31.55 20.01 -10.97
C ASP A 74 -32.25 19.66 -9.64
N ALA A 75 -33.31 20.40 -9.31
CA ALA A 75 -34.08 20.22 -8.09
C ALA A 75 -35.12 19.09 -8.15
N SER A 76 -35.25 18.38 -9.27
CA SER A 76 -36.30 17.38 -9.44
C SER A 76 -35.99 16.10 -8.67
N GLU A 77 -37.01 15.49 -8.06
CA GLU A 77 -36.86 14.22 -7.34
C GLU A 77 -36.53 13.04 -8.27
N LEU A 78 -36.75 13.20 -9.58
CA LEU A 78 -36.45 12.19 -10.60
C LEU A 78 -34.99 12.24 -11.09
N GLY A 79 -34.24 13.27 -10.71
CA GLY A 79 -32.89 13.53 -11.16
C GLY A 79 -32.81 14.06 -12.60
N PHE A 80 -31.73 14.77 -12.90
CA PHE A 80 -31.48 15.36 -14.21
C PHE A 80 -30.95 14.30 -15.19
N GLY A 81 -31.71 13.97 -16.23
CA GLY A 81 -31.45 12.82 -17.10
C GLY A 81 -30.34 12.96 -18.15
N THR A 82 -29.46 13.96 -18.06
CA THR A 82 -28.41 14.20 -19.06
C THR A 82 -27.05 14.47 -18.42
N GLN A 83 -25.97 14.27 -19.19
CA GLN A 83 -24.61 14.56 -18.76
C GLN A 83 -24.40 16.06 -18.50
N VAL A 84 -24.01 16.40 -17.27
CA VAL A 84 -23.75 17.78 -16.82
C VAL A 84 -22.29 18.20 -17.03
N ARG A 85 -21.88 19.43 -16.70
CA ARG A 85 -20.48 19.88 -16.82
C ARG A 85 -19.70 19.93 -15.54
N GLN A 86 -18.39 20.05 -15.69
CA GLN A 86 -17.51 20.52 -14.63
C GLN A 86 -17.97 21.88 -14.11
N PHE A 87 -17.96 22.06 -12.79
CA PHE A 87 -18.51 23.26 -12.17
C PHE A 87 -17.50 24.41 -12.14
N PHE A 88 -16.30 24.12 -11.64
CA PHE A 88 -15.17 25.03 -11.63
C PHE A 88 -14.11 24.58 -12.65
N TYR A 89 -13.70 25.51 -13.51
CA TYR A 89 -12.57 25.32 -14.40
C TYR A 89 -11.51 26.40 -14.17
N ILE A 90 -10.28 25.98 -13.89
CA ILE A 90 -9.15 26.85 -13.56
C ILE A 90 -8.08 26.73 -14.64
N SER A 91 -7.56 27.88 -15.09
CA SER A 91 -6.51 27.92 -16.12
C SER A 91 -5.59 29.13 -16.00
N GLY A 92 -4.36 28.97 -16.49
CA GLY A 92 -3.33 30.00 -16.43
C GLY A 92 -2.83 30.22 -15.00
N ASN A 93 -2.67 31.47 -14.61
CA ASN A 93 -2.23 31.88 -13.27
C ASN A 93 -3.41 32.30 -12.38
N ALA A 94 -4.58 31.68 -12.57
CA ALA A 94 -5.77 31.96 -11.77
C ALA A 94 -5.74 31.19 -10.44
N GLU A 95 -6.49 31.69 -9.46
CA GLU A 95 -6.61 31.06 -8.14
C GLU A 95 -8.08 30.88 -7.77
N VAL A 96 -8.42 29.74 -7.20
CA VAL A 96 -9.77 29.47 -6.67
C VAL A 96 -9.68 28.95 -5.24
N HIS A 97 -10.48 29.55 -4.37
CA HIS A 97 -10.58 29.25 -2.95
C HIS A 97 -12.00 28.77 -2.66
N LEU A 98 -12.14 27.53 -2.22
CA LEU A 98 -13.41 26.88 -1.93
C LEU A 98 -13.42 26.44 -0.48
N THR A 99 -14.38 26.91 0.30
CA THR A 99 -14.45 26.58 1.73
C THR A 99 -15.85 26.17 2.14
N ASN A 100 -15.98 25.07 2.89
CA ASN A 100 -17.27 24.62 3.44
C ASN A 100 -18.35 24.47 2.35
N ILE A 101 -18.03 23.70 1.30
CA ILE A 101 -18.95 23.42 0.18
C ILE A 101 -19.31 21.93 0.17
N GLU A 102 -20.59 21.63 0.02
CA GLU A 102 -21.09 20.27 -0.19
C GLU A 102 -21.36 20.04 -1.68
N PHE A 103 -20.57 19.18 -2.31
CA PHE A 103 -20.74 18.73 -3.69
C PHE A 103 -21.50 17.40 -3.73
N SER A 104 -22.52 17.33 -4.58
CA SER A 104 -23.29 16.11 -4.82
C SER A 104 -23.82 16.04 -6.25
N THR A 105 -24.46 14.91 -6.58
CA THR A 105 -25.16 14.73 -7.85
C THR A 105 -26.65 14.48 -7.61
N ASN A 106 -27.48 14.99 -8.51
CA ASN A 106 -28.90 14.63 -8.63
C ASN A 106 -29.19 14.38 -10.11
N LEU A 107 -28.67 13.25 -10.60
CA LEU A 107 -28.75 12.83 -12.00
C LEU A 107 -29.68 11.63 -12.14
N GLY A 108 -30.27 11.47 -13.33
CA GLY A 108 -31.07 10.30 -13.64
C GLY A 108 -30.26 9.01 -13.49
N ALA A 109 -30.93 7.89 -13.20
CA ALA A 109 -30.27 6.60 -13.02
C ALA A 109 -29.39 6.22 -14.24
N GLY A 110 -28.13 5.85 -13.97
CA GLY A 110 -27.16 5.47 -15.01
C GLY A 110 -26.50 6.64 -15.75
N VAL A 111 -26.83 7.88 -15.40
CA VAL A 111 -26.17 9.08 -15.94
C VAL A 111 -24.90 9.35 -15.16
N LEU A 112 -23.79 9.47 -15.87
CA LEU A 112 -22.51 9.85 -15.28
C LEU A 112 -22.41 11.38 -15.17
N GLY A 113 -21.87 11.85 -14.05
CA GLY A 113 -21.55 13.26 -13.81
C GLY A 113 -20.24 13.68 -14.45
N HIS A 114 -19.64 14.74 -13.90
CA HIS A 114 -18.32 15.23 -14.28
C HIS A 114 -17.56 15.69 -13.03
N SER A 115 -16.26 15.92 -13.17
CA SER A 115 -15.40 16.50 -12.16
C SER A 115 -16.02 17.79 -11.62
N TYR A 116 -16.16 17.95 -10.31
CA TYR A 116 -16.67 19.21 -9.76
C TYR A 116 -15.71 20.36 -10.02
N ILE A 117 -14.42 20.07 -9.89
CA ILE A 117 -13.33 21.02 -10.04
C ILE A 117 -12.33 20.44 -11.03
N SER A 118 -11.91 21.25 -11.99
CA SER A 118 -10.91 20.87 -12.98
C SER A 118 -9.92 22.01 -13.19
N THR A 119 -8.64 21.68 -13.28
CA THR A 119 -7.59 22.65 -13.57
C THR A 119 -6.78 22.18 -14.78
N SER A 120 -6.42 23.12 -15.65
CA SER A 120 -5.40 22.90 -16.69
C SER A 120 -4.04 23.48 -16.29
N SER A 121 -4.06 24.42 -15.36
CA SER A 121 -2.96 25.10 -14.67
C SER A 121 -3.58 26.07 -13.65
N GLY A 122 -2.78 26.55 -12.68
CA GLY A 122 -3.19 27.56 -11.71
C GLY A 122 -3.11 27.06 -10.27
N SER A 123 -3.72 27.83 -9.36
CA SER A 123 -3.77 27.52 -7.94
C SER A 123 -5.17 27.13 -7.48
N LEU A 124 -5.25 26.12 -6.61
CA LEU A 124 -6.50 25.61 -6.05
C LEU A 124 -6.35 25.45 -4.54
N TYR A 125 -7.27 26.05 -3.79
CA TYR A 125 -7.37 25.93 -2.34
C TYR A 125 -8.76 25.40 -2.00
N VAL A 126 -8.84 24.23 -1.37
CA VAL A 126 -10.09 23.58 -0.96
C VAL A 126 -9.98 23.25 0.52
N GLU A 127 -10.94 23.70 1.32
CA GLU A 127 -10.94 23.48 2.76
C GLU A 127 -12.34 23.11 3.26
N LYS A 128 -12.46 22.09 4.11
CA LYS A 128 -13.75 21.71 4.74
C LYS A 128 -14.85 21.39 3.73
N CYS A 129 -14.51 20.94 2.53
CA CYS A 129 -15.49 20.56 1.52
C CYS A 129 -15.88 19.09 1.64
N ASN A 130 -17.07 18.75 1.18
CA ASN A 130 -17.55 17.37 1.13
C ASN A 130 -17.95 17.00 -0.30
N PHE A 131 -17.40 15.93 -0.85
CA PHE A 131 -17.68 15.40 -2.18
C PHE A 131 -18.37 14.05 -2.03
N ASN A 132 -19.66 14.00 -2.32
CA ASN A 132 -20.50 12.83 -2.05
C ASN A 132 -21.06 12.20 -3.33
N ARG A 133 -20.92 10.87 -3.45
CA ARG A 133 -21.72 10.00 -4.34
C ARG A 133 -21.82 10.53 -5.77
N ALA A 134 -20.71 10.48 -6.49
CA ALA A 134 -20.65 10.80 -7.90
C ALA A 134 -20.20 9.59 -8.71
N ASP A 135 -20.94 9.27 -9.77
CA ASP A 135 -20.52 8.31 -10.78
C ASP A 135 -19.89 9.06 -11.95
N LEU A 136 -18.61 8.83 -12.21
CA LEU A 136 -17.81 9.62 -13.13
C LEU A 136 -17.35 8.83 -14.37
N PRO A 137 -17.24 9.50 -15.53
CA PRO A 137 -16.73 8.89 -16.75
C PRO A 137 -15.22 8.67 -16.69
N SER A 138 -14.70 7.94 -17.67
CA SER A 138 -13.28 7.65 -17.76
C SER A 138 -12.42 8.91 -17.93
N GLY A 139 -11.31 8.96 -17.19
CA GLY A 139 -10.40 10.11 -17.17
C GLY A 139 -10.82 11.24 -16.23
N GLU A 140 -11.95 11.08 -15.51
CA GLU A 140 -12.44 12.06 -14.55
C GLU A 140 -12.39 11.55 -13.11
N ALA A 141 -12.26 12.51 -12.20
CA ALA A 141 -12.27 12.35 -10.75
C ALA A 141 -13.09 13.49 -10.13
N ALA A 142 -13.49 13.41 -8.86
CA ALA A 142 -14.21 14.52 -8.21
C ALA A 142 -13.45 15.85 -8.33
N ILE A 143 -12.12 15.79 -8.21
CA ILE A 143 -11.21 16.89 -8.53
C ILE A 143 -10.14 16.41 -9.51
N ASN A 144 -9.98 17.15 -10.61
CA ASN A 144 -8.94 16.90 -11.60
C ASN A 144 -7.93 18.05 -11.65
N VAL A 145 -6.71 17.83 -11.18
CA VAL A 145 -5.62 18.81 -11.22
C VAL A 145 -4.63 18.47 -12.32
N VAL A 146 -4.29 19.44 -13.18
CA VAL A 146 -3.25 19.28 -14.20
C VAL A 146 -2.27 20.45 -14.11
N LEU A 147 -0.96 20.15 -14.15
CA LEU A 147 0.12 21.14 -14.07
C LEU A 147 -0.04 22.09 -12.86
N PRO A 148 -0.06 21.55 -11.63
CA PRO A 148 -0.31 22.36 -10.43
C PRO A 148 0.74 23.46 -10.26
N GLN A 149 0.29 24.68 -9.92
CA GLN A 149 1.17 25.73 -9.40
C GLN A 149 1.22 25.66 -7.87
N THR A 150 0.07 25.85 -7.23
CA THR A 150 -0.14 25.60 -5.80
C THR A 150 -1.47 24.90 -5.60
N VAL A 151 -1.47 23.72 -4.99
CA VAL A 151 -2.69 22.99 -4.65
C VAL A 151 -2.67 22.69 -3.17
N GLU A 152 -3.69 23.16 -2.47
CA GLU A 152 -3.95 22.84 -1.07
C GLU A 152 -5.37 22.30 -0.93
N ILE A 153 -5.50 21.05 -0.48
CA ILE A 153 -6.78 20.41 -0.20
C ILE A 153 -6.75 19.92 1.25
N LYS A 154 -7.55 20.53 2.11
CA LYS A 154 -7.47 20.35 3.56
C LYS A 154 -8.81 20.01 4.18
N GLU A 155 -8.79 19.14 5.19
CA GLU A 155 -9.94 18.87 6.07
C GLU A 155 -11.24 18.55 5.29
N SER A 156 -11.12 17.93 4.12
CA SER A 156 -12.23 17.66 3.20
C SER A 156 -12.54 16.17 3.11
N ASN A 157 -13.74 15.82 2.67
CA ASN A 157 -14.22 14.44 2.59
C ASN A 157 -14.55 14.05 1.14
N PHE A 158 -14.12 12.86 0.73
CA PHE A 158 -14.40 12.26 -0.57
C PHE A 158 -15.04 10.89 -0.33
N VAL A 159 -16.36 10.81 -0.45
CA VAL A 159 -17.13 9.65 0.00
C VAL A 159 -17.98 9.08 -1.13
N GLY A 160 -17.77 7.79 -1.44
CA GLY A 160 -18.58 7.06 -2.39
C GLY A 160 -18.45 7.55 -3.83
N ILE A 161 -17.29 8.10 -4.22
CA ILE A 161 -17.04 8.51 -5.60
C ILE A 161 -16.66 7.28 -6.41
N ARG A 162 -17.34 7.07 -7.54
CA ARG A 162 -17.09 5.94 -8.41
C ARG A 162 -16.70 6.41 -9.79
N SER A 163 -15.79 5.69 -10.45
CA SER A 163 -15.34 6.06 -11.80
C SER A 163 -15.25 4.85 -12.72
N THR A 164 -15.56 5.08 -14.00
CA THR A 164 -15.37 4.10 -15.09
C THR A 164 -13.93 4.11 -15.65
N GLY A 165 -13.01 4.88 -15.06
CA GLY A 165 -11.81 5.41 -15.73
C GLY A 165 -10.46 4.75 -15.50
N THR A 166 -9.43 5.40 -16.04
CA THR A 166 -8.01 4.98 -16.06
C THR A 166 -7.10 5.80 -15.14
N SER A 167 -7.63 6.40 -14.07
CA SER A 167 -6.88 7.25 -13.12
C SER A 167 -7.41 7.01 -11.70
N ALA A 168 -7.73 8.04 -10.91
CA ALA A 168 -8.44 7.89 -9.64
C ALA A 168 -9.92 8.28 -9.71
N ALA A 169 -10.73 7.79 -8.76
CA ALA A 169 -12.12 8.21 -8.65
C ALA A 169 -12.27 9.55 -7.89
N ALA A 170 -11.56 9.74 -6.78
CA ALA A 170 -11.70 10.96 -5.98
C ALA A 170 -10.79 12.12 -6.44
N LEU A 171 -9.47 11.91 -6.52
CA LEU A 171 -8.52 13.00 -6.81
C LEU A 171 -7.44 12.59 -7.80
N ASN A 172 -7.36 13.34 -8.91
CA ASN A 172 -6.26 13.26 -9.85
C ASN A 172 -5.31 14.46 -9.67
N ILE A 173 -4.01 14.20 -9.58
CA ILE A 173 -2.95 15.21 -9.63
C ILE A 173 -1.98 14.83 -10.75
N LEU A 174 -2.13 15.51 -11.88
CA LEU A 174 -1.49 15.13 -13.13
C LEU A 174 -0.38 16.11 -13.52
N GLN A 175 0.66 15.55 -14.14
CA GLN A 175 1.78 16.30 -14.70
C GLN A 175 2.48 17.21 -13.68
N VAL A 176 2.72 16.69 -12.47
CA VAL A 176 3.50 17.41 -11.45
C VAL A 176 4.89 17.72 -11.99
N ASN A 177 5.23 19.01 -12.01
CA ASN A 177 6.50 19.53 -12.52
C ASN A 177 7.46 19.91 -11.37
N ALA A 178 8.59 20.53 -11.69
CA ALA A 178 9.65 20.79 -10.71
C ALA A 178 9.30 21.84 -9.64
N VAL A 179 8.32 22.71 -9.90
CA VAL A 179 8.00 23.88 -9.05
C VAL A 179 6.60 23.84 -8.46
N GLY A 180 5.74 22.93 -8.91
CA GLY A 180 4.38 22.77 -8.41
C GLY A 180 4.38 22.36 -6.95
N LYS A 181 3.61 23.08 -6.13
CA LYS A 181 3.37 22.77 -4.72
C LYS A 181 2.07 21.99 -4.60
N VAL A 182 2.11 20.86 -3.91
CA VAL A 182 0.95 19.99 -3.70
C VAL A 182 0.89 19.60 -2.23
N THR A 183 -0.21 19.96 -1.58
CA THR A 183 -0.53 19.65 -0.19
C THR A 183 -1.96 19.15 -0.13
N VAL A 184 -2.16 17.91 0.32
CA VAL A 184 -3.47 17.29 0.52
C VAL A 184 -3.44 16.71 1.93
N THR A 185 -4.04 17.36 2.93
CA THR A 185 -3.82 17.02 4.35
C THR A 185 -5.08 17.02 5.18
N GLY A 186 -5.20 16.12 6.16
CA GLY A 186 -6.38 16.10 7.04
C GLY A 186 -7.67 15.64 6.36
N ASN A 187 -7.62 15.02 5.18
CA ASN A 187 -8.80 14.63 4.41
C ASN A 187 -9.24 13.19 4.69
N THR A 188 -10.50 12.88 4.43
CA THR A 188 -11.02 11.50 4.42
C THR A 188 -11.36 11.06 3.02
N PHE A 189 -10.84 9.92 2.58
CA PHE A 189 -11.20 9.24 1.35
C PHE A 189 -11.83 7.90 1.71
N GLN A 190 -13.13 7.76 1.45
CA GLN A 190 -13.90 6.60 1.86
C GLN A 190 -14.77 6.04 0.73
N ASP A 191 -14.82 4.72 0.60
CA ASP A 191 -15.73 4.01 -0.31
C ASP A 191 -15.59 4.45 -1.77
N ASN A 192 -14.39 4.89 -2.20
CA ASN A 192 -14.16 5.30 -3.59
C ASN A 192 -13.73 4.11 -4.43
N GLU A 193 -14.46 3.81 -5.50
CA GLU A 193 -14.35 2.54 -6.21
C GLU A 193 -14.55 2.64 -7.72
N ARG A 194 -14.36 1.51 -8.42
CA ARG A 194 -14.59 1.41 -9.86
C ARG A 194 -16.06 1.13 -10.18
N ILE A 195 -16.50 1.60 -11.34
CA ILE A 195 -17.76 1.16 -11.96
C ILE A 195 -17.45 0.02 -12.92
N GLY A 196 -17.98 -1.17 -12.64
CA GLY A 196 -17.81 -2.36 -13.48
C GLY A 196 -16.40 -2.95 -13.45
N THR A 197 -15.91 -3.44 -14.60
CA THR A 197 -14.61 -4.14 -14.75
C THR A 197 -13.50 -3.24 -15.31
N THR A 198 -13.60 -1.93 -15.09
CA THR A 198 -12.72 -0.93 -15.71
C THR A 198 -11.37 -0.79 -14.98
N ASN A 199 -10.38 -0.21 -15.68
CA ASN A 199 -8.99 -0.07 -15.26
C ASN A 199 -8.76 1.13 -14.33
N LEU A 200 -9.57 1.27 -13.28
CA LEU A 200 -9.42 2.36 -12.31
C LEU A 200 -8.10 2.20 -11.58
N GLN A 201 -7.12 3.04 -11.86
CA GLN A 201 -5.77 2.85 -11.34
C GLN A 201 -5.72 2.99 -9.81
N SER A 202 -6.49 3.93 -9.25
CA SER A 202 -6.65 4.05 -7.80
C SER A 202 -8.07 4.43 -7.36
N GLY A 203 -8.50 3.97 -6.18
CA GLY A 203 -9.77 4.39 -5.61
C GLY A 203 -9.75 5.87 -5.20
N ALA A 204 -8.78 6.26 -4.36
CA ALA A 204 -8.74 7.60 -3.79
C ALA A 204 -7.87 8.59 -4.60
N ILE A 205 -6.55 8.41 -4.66
CA ILE A 205 -5.64 9.41 -5.24
C ILE A 205 -4.74 8.80 -6.32
N TYR A 206 -4.71 9.46 -7.48
CA TYR A 206 -3.75 9.18 -8.53
C TYR A 206 -2.84 10.37 -8.78
N ILE A 207 -1.52 10.14 -8.70
CA ILE A 207 -0.50 11.16 -8.88
C ILE A 207 0.41 10.78 -10.04
N GLN A 208 0.47 11.64 -11.05
CA GLN A 208 1.37 11.50 -12.18
C GLN A 208 2.46 12.57 -12.14
N VAL A 209 3.71 12.13 -12.06
CA VAL A 209 4.90 12.98 -12.03
C VAL A 209 5.66 12.85 -13.34
N THR A 210 5.98 13.99 -13.98
CA THR A 210 6.63 14.03 -15.30
C THR A 210 8.11 14.39 -15.24
N VAL A 211 8.62 14.72 -14.06
CA VAL A 211 10.01 15.15 -13.83
C VAL A 211 10.68 14.32 -12.75
N ALA A 212 12.00 14.19 -12.84
CA ALA A 212 12.82 13.48 -11.85
C ALA A 212 12.96 14.22 -10.50
N ARG A 213 12.89 15.55 -10.54
CA ARG A 213 13.04 16.43 -9.37
C ARG A 213 11.84 17.36 -9.28
N HIS A 214 11.13 17.29 -8.17
CA HIS A 214 10.00 18.14 -7.84
C HIS A 214 10.03 18.48 -6.36
N LEU A 215 9.22 19.46 -5.95
CA LEU A 215 9.01 19.74 -4.54
C LEU A 215 8.31 18.56 -3.86
N PRO A 216 8.55 18.31 -2.56
CA PRO A 216 7.84 17.27 -1.83
C PRO A 216 6.32 17.43 -1.96
N ILE A 217 5.64 16.32 -2.22
CA ILE A 217 4.18 16.23 -2.23
C ILE A 217 3.74 15.84 -0.82
N ASP A 218 2.95 16.72 -0.20
CA ASP A 218 2.58 16.58 1.20
C ASP A 218 1.18 15.95 1.33
N LEU A 219 1.13 14.74 1.87
CA LEU A 219 -0.06 13.90 2.04
C LEU A 219 -0.26 13.49 3.50
N HIS A 220 0.18 14.30 4.48
CA HIS A 220 0.06 13.98 5.90
C HIS A 220 -1.38 14.02 6.45
N ASP A 221 -1.62 13.31 7.55
CA ASP A 221 -2.88 13.29 8.31
C ASP A 221 -4.15 12.94 7.50
N ASN A 222 -4.04 12.22 6.38
CA ASN A 222 -5.22 11.76 5.63
C ASN A 222 -5.69 10.39 6.11
N THR A 223 -6.98 10.13 5.97
CA THR A 223 -7.60 8.83 6.28
C THR A 223 -8.13 8.17 5.02
N PHE A 224 -7.68 6.94 4.73
CA PHE A 224 -8.08 6.16 3.56
C PHE A 224 -8.76 4.87 3.99
N ILE A 225 -10.08 4.76 3.76
CA ILE A 225 -10.90 3.63 4.20
C ILE A 225 -11.66 3.04 3.03
N HIS A 226 -11.55 1.72 2.83
CA HIS A 226 -12.40 0.96 1.92
C HIS A 226 -12.43 1.51 0.48
N ASN A 227 -11.29 2.03 0.02
CA ASN A 227 -11.13 2.46 -1.38
C ASN A 227 -10.68 1.28 -2.24
N SER A 228 -11.05 1.27 -3.52
CA SER A 228 -10.80 0.16 -4.41
C SER A 228 -10.27 0.59 -5.78
N GLY A 229 -9.17 -0.03 -6.22
CA GLY A 229 -8.51 0.26 -7.50
C GLY A 229 -7.89 -0.97 -8.16
N GLN A 230 -7.19 -0.75 -9.27
CA GLN A 230 -6.49 -1.75 -10.08
C GLN A 230 -4.98 -1.75 -9.81
N TYR A 231 -4.41 -0.71 -9.21
CA TYR A 231 -3.03 -0.77 -8.73
C TYR A 231 -2.97 -0.53 -7.23
N ALA A 232 -3.77 0.41 -6.72
CA ALA A 232 -3.91 0.68 -5.30
C ALA A 232 -5.33 1.08 -4.93
N GLY A 233 -5.83 0.63 -3.80
CA GLY A 233 -7.08 1.15 -3.26
C GLY A 233 -6.95 2.61 -2.87
N ALA A 234 -5.91 2.99 -2.12
CA ALA A 234 -5.75 4.37 -1.65
C ALA A 234 -4.93 5.27 -2.58
N ILE A 235 -3.63 5.01 -2.79
CA ILE A 235 -2.76 5.93 -3.52
C ILE A 235 -1.96 5.21 -4.60
N TYR A 236 -2.05 5.70 -5.83
CA TYR A 236 -1.15 5.29 -6.91
C TYR A 236 -0.26 6.44 -7.39
N VAL A 237 1.06 6.24 -7.35
CA VAL A 237 2.06 7.21 -7.84
C VAL A 237 2.78 6.69 -9.09
N ASN A 238 2.68 7.43 -10.19
CA ASN A 238 3.27 7.09 -11.47
C ASN A 238 4.29 8.13 -11.95
N TYR A 239 5.57 7.74 -12.01
CA TYR A 239 6.64 8.51 -12.65
C TYR A 239 6.80 8.11 -14.11
N GLN A 240 6.56 9.03 -15.06
CA GLN A 240 6.54 8.66 -16.48
C GLN A 240 7.93 8.44 -17.11
N THR A 241 8.99 9.11 -16.64
CA THR A 241 10.24 9.23 -17.41
C THR A 241 11.55 9.25 -16.61
N ALA A 242 11.58 8.89 -15.33
CA ALA A 242 12.76 9.12 -14.48
C ALA A 242 13.39 7.83 -13.91
N PRO A 243 14.62 7.44 -14.33
CA PRO A 243 15.40 6.42 -13.63
C PRO A 243 16.14 6.96 -12.39
N GLN A 244 16.05 8.26 -12.08
CA GLN A 244 16.73 8.91 -10.95
C GLN A 244 15.79 9.92 -10.27
N ILE A 245 14.92 9.43 -9.38
CA ILE A 245 14.00 10.27 -8.60
C ILE A 245 14.68 10.84 -7.35
N THR A 246 14.20 11.97 -6.84
CA THR A 246 14.68 12.55 -5.58
C THR A 246 14.17 11.74 -4.40
N THR A 247 15.04 11.39 -3.46
CA THR A 247 14.60 10.68 -2.24
C THR A 247 13.76 11.59 -1.34
N GLY A 248 12.74 11.04 -0.68
CA GLY A 248 11.90 11.83 0.25
C GLY A 248 10.98 12.84 -0.45
N SER A 249 10.48 12.47 -1.62
CA SER A 249 9.57 13.26 -2.46
C SER A 249 8.11 13.25 -1.97
N PHE A 250 7.76 12.42 -0.99
CA PHE A 250 6.41 12.30 -0.43
C PHE A 250 6.42 12.31 1.10
N ILE A 251 5.44 12.98 1.70
CA ILE A 251 5.23 13.05 3.15
C ILE A 251 3.87 12.42 3.46
N LEU A 252 3.82 11.44 4.36
CA LEU A 252 2.61 10.69 4.72
C LEU A 252 2.44 10.55 6.24
N ASP A 253 3.12 11.39 7.02
CA ASP A 253 3.08 11.36 8.47
C ASP A 253 1.63 11.50 8.99
N GLY A 254 1.24 10.73 10.01
CA GLY A 254 -0.11 10.69 10.56
C GLY A 254 -1.19 10.08 9.66
N SER A 255 -0.89 9.70 8.41
CA SER A 255 -1.89 9.15 7.50
C SER A 255 -2.28 7.71 7.84
N LYS A 256 -3.57 7.41 7.70
CA LYS A 256 -4.22 6.17 8.13
C LYS A 256 -4.77 5.38 6.95
N PHE A 257 -4.63 4.06 7.00
CA PHE A 257 -5.01 3.14 5.94
C PHE A 257 -5.74 1.93 6.49
N SER A 258 -6.96 1.69 6.01
CA SER A 258 -7.78 0.55 6.41
C SER A 258 -8.62 0.03 5.25
N LEU A 259 -8.66 -1.31 5.09
CA LEU A 259 -9.55 -2.01 4.15
C LEU A 259 -9.46 -1.57 2.68
N ASN A 260 -8.37 -0.96 2.23
CA ASN A 260 -8.21 -0.56 0.83
C ASN A 260 -7.82 -1.77 -0.03
N THR A 261 -8.45 -1.93 -1.19
CA THR A 261 -8.33 -3.15 -2.00
C THR A 261 -7.87 -2.89 -3.43
N HIS A 262 -7.16 -3.89 -3.95
CA HIS A 262 -6.94 -4.12 -5.37
C HIS A 262 -7.95 -5.14 -5.88
N THR A 263 -8.43 -4.99 -7.10
CA THR A 263 -9.65 -5.69 -7.57
C THR A 263 -9.46 -6.95 -8.41
N ASP A 264 -8.26 -7.28 -8.89
CA ASP A 264 -8.03 -8.50 -9.69
C ASP A 264 -6.56 -9.00 -9.77
N PRO A 265 -6.11 -9.95 -8.93
CA PRO A 265 -6.90 -10.64 -7.89
C PRO A 265 -7.27 -9.70 -6.74
N LEU A 266 -8.31 -10.06 -5.97
CA LEU A 266 -8.69 -9.31 -4.77
C LEU A 266 -7.62 -9.48 -3.69
N TYR A 267 -6.88 -8.42 -3.38
CA TYR A 267 -5.94 -8.36 -2.24
C TYR A 267 -5.91 -6.93 -1.67
N TYR A 268 -5.47 -6.77 -0.42
CA TYR A 268 -5.35 -5.44 0.18
C TYR A 268 -4.18 -4.67 -0.41
N SER A 269 -4.42 -3.43 -0.82
CA SER A 269 -3.43 -2.56 -1.45
C SER A 269 -3.71 -1.12 -1.07
N ASP A 270 -2.85 -0.55 -0.22
CA ASP A 270 -2.95 0.84 0.22
C ASP A 270 -2.19 1.74 -0.76
N ILE A 271 -0.89 1.51 -0.92
CA ILE A 271 -0.03 2.37 -1.74
C ILE A 271 0.73 1.54 -2.76
N TYR A 272 0.59 1.95 -4.02
CA TYR A 272 1.40 1.44 -5.12
C TYR A 272 2.15 2.58 -5.81
N SER A 273 3.33 2.28 -6.34
CA SER A 273 4.04 3.17 -7.24
C SER A 273 4.79 2.36 -8.28
N ASN A 274 5.15 2.97 -9.41
CA ASN A 274 6.12 2.39 -10.34
C ASN A 274 7.59 2.67 -9.95
N GLN A 275 7.84 3.37 -8.83
CA GLN A 275 9.16 3.50 -8.17
C GLN A 275 9.17 2.81 -6.80
N ASP A 276 10.35 2.43 -6.30
CA ASP A 276 10.49 1.82 -4.97
C ASP A 276 10.04 2.81 -3.88
N LEU A 277 9.17 2.38 -2.96
CA LEU A 277 8.62 3.26 -1.91
C LEU A 277 9.71 3.80 -0.98
N SER A 278 10.77 3.02 -0.75
CA SER A 278 11.95 3.45 0.03
C SER A 278 12.65 4.66 -0.57
N VAL A 279 12.57 4.82 -1.90
CA VAL A 279 13.11 5.99 -2.59
C VAL A 279 12.14 7.16 -2.47
N LEU A 280 10.84 6.93 -2.71
CA LEU A 280 9.83 8.00 -2.62
C LEU A 280 9.76 8.66 -1.26
N PHE A 281 9.87 7.89 -0.19
CA PHE A 281 9.78 8.42 1.17
C PHE A 281 11.17 8.72 1.77
N GLY A 282 12.25 8.21 1.15
CA GLY A 282 13.63 8.40 1.59
C GLY A 282 14.06 7.46 2.72
N THR A 283 15.36 7.46 3.06
CA THR A 283 15.97 6.58 4.08
C THR A 283 15.46 6.80 5.51
N ILE A 284 14.76 7.91 5.74
CA ILE A 284 14.08 8.26 7.00
C ILE A 284 12.55 8.06 6.88
N GLY A 285 12.03 7.91 5.67
CA GLY A 285 10.61 7.77 5.37
C GLY A 285 10.19 6.35 5.00
N ILE A 286 11.00 5.33 5.29
CA ILE A 286 10.40 4.00 5.51
C ILE A 286 9.57 4.12 6.78
N PHE A 287 8.34 4.63 6.62
CA PHE A 287 7.29 4.81 7.63
C PHE A 287 6.69 3.46 8.02
N LEU A 288 7.53 2.45 8.13
CA LEU A 288 7.14 1.06 8.25
C LEU A 288 7.62 0.57 9.60
N HIS A 289 6.68 0.58 10.54
CA HIS A 289 6.85 0.02 11.88
C HIS A 289 7.36 -1.40 11.76
N PRO A 290 8.45 -1.80 12.43
CA PRO A 290 8.95 -3.15 12.24
C PRO A 290 7.86 -4.16 12.63
N LEU A 291 7.79 -5.24 11.86
CA LEU A 291 6.78 -6.27 12.07
C LEU A 291 7.35 -7.28 13.05
N GLU A 292 6.57 -7.61 14.07
CA GLU A 292 6.91 -8.62 15.06
C GLU A 292 5.96 -9.80 14.94
N VAL A 293 6.50 -11.01 15.10
CA VAL A 293 5.73 -12.24 15.24
C VAL A 293 5.93 -12.76 16.66
N THR A 294 4.83 -12.99 17.36
CA THR A 294 4.83 -13.39 18.77
C THR A 294 3.62 -14.23 19.15
N SER A 295 3.80 -15.06 20.18
CA SER A 295 2.73 -15.80 20.86
C SER A 295 1.92 -14.95 21.86
N GLY A 296 2.27 -13.67 22.02
CA GLY A 296 1.64 -12.73 22.94
C GLY A 296 0.13 -12.56 22.74
N PRO A 297 -0.61 -12.21 23.82
CA PRO A 297 -2.07 -12.06 23.74
C PRO A 297 -2.53 -10.89 22.86
N ASP A 298 -1.64 -9.93 22.60
CA ASP A 298 -1.82 -8.74 21.77
C ASP A 298 -1.52 -8.98 20.28
N ALA A 299 -1.02 -10.16 19.90
CA ALA A 299 -0.78 -10.51 18.50
C ALA A 299 -2.08 -10.87 17.76
N VAL A 300 -2.20 -10.37 16.53
CA VAL A 300 -3.39 -10.54 15.67
C VAL A 300 -3.06 -11.30 14.38
N ASP A 301 -4.04 -12.02 13.84
CA ASP A 301 -4.00 -12.58 12.48
C ASP A 301 -4.99 -11.80 11.60
N ASP A 302 -4.76 -10.50 11.49
CA ASP A 302 -5.62 -9.60 10.74
C ASP A 302 -4.80 -8.73 9.78
N GLU A 303 -4.83 -9.09 8.49
CA GLU A 303 -4.22 -8.31 7.42
C GLU A 303 -4.93 -6.96 7.18
N THR A 304 -6.14 -6.78 7.72
CA THR A 304 -6.98 -5.59 7.56
C THR A 304 -6.75 -4.52 8.62
N LEU A 305 -5.90 -4.80 9.61
CA LEU A 305 -5.59 -3.90 10.72
C LEU A 305 -5.29 -2.48 10.23
N GLU A 306 -5.92 -1.46 10.85
CA GLU A 306 -5.63 -0.07 10.49
C GLU A 306 -4.14 0.22 10.69
N LEU A 307 -3.49 0.75 9.65
CA LEU A 307 -2.11 1.19 9.72
C LEU A 307 -2.07 2.72 9.77
N THR A 308 -1.36 3.26 10.76
CA THR A 308 -0.98 4.69 10.79
C THR A 308 0.50 4.82 10.47
N LEU A 309 0.83 5.60 9.44
CA LEU A 309 2.20 5.94 9.09
C LEU A 309 2.68 7.06 10.01
N ASN A 310 3.71 6.83 10.81
CA ASN A 310 4.24 7.83 11.76
C ASN A 310 5.73 8.07 11.51
N LYS A 311 6.15 9.32 11.60
CA LYS A 311 7.56 9.72 11.51
C LYS A 311 8.34 9.16 12.68
N ASN A 312 9.20 8.18 12.37
CA ASN A 312 10.30 7.63 13.17
C ASN A 312 10.27 8.03 14.66
N ILE A 313 9.33 7.43 15.39
CA ILE A 313 9.21 7.61 16.84
C ILE A 313 10.24 6.67 17.47
N PRO A 314 11.15 7.16 18.35
CA PRO A 314 12.19 6.33 18.97
C PRO A 314 11.69 5.07 19.70
N ASP A 315 10.38 4.99 19.98
CA ASP A 315 9.70 3.90 20.67
C ASP A 315 8.38 3.52 19.96
N ALA A 316 8.33 3.56 18.62
CA ALA A 316 7.13 3.19 17.88
C ALA A 316 6.67 1.77 18.26
N GLU A 317 5.41 1.60 18.65
CA GLU A 317 4.86 0.27 18.93
C GLU A 317 4.91 -0.59 17.67
N PHE A 318 5.47 -1.79 17.80
CA PHE A 318 5.55 -2.76 16.72
C PHE A 318 4.18 -3.37 16.46
N TYR A 319 3.84 -3.58 15.18
CA TYR A 319 2.69 -4.41 14.84
C TYR A 319 3.04 -5.87 15.10
N LYS A 320 2.20 -6.53 15.89
CA LYS A 320 2.40 -7.90 16.36
C LYS A 320 1.44 -8.85 15.69
N PHE A 321 1.98 -9.89 15.06
CA PHE A 321 1.24 -10.93 14.37
C PHE A 321 1.48 -12.29 15.01
N ARG A 322 0.52 -13.20 14.88
CA ARG A 322 0.70 -14.58 15.37
C ARG A 322 1.50 -15.45 14.39
N THR A 323 1.41 -15.13 13.11
CA THR A 323 2.07 -15.86 12.02
C THR A 323 2.92 -14.93 11.14
N VAL A 324 3.94 -15.50 10.51
CA VAL A 324 4.76 -14.79 9.52
C VAL A 324 3.92 -14.44 8.28
N THR A 325 3.00 -15.32 7.89
CA THR A 325 2.12 -15.16 6.73
C THR A 325 1.18 -13.97 6.91
N SER A 326 0.58 -13.77 8.08
CA SER A 326 -0.23 -12.59 8.39
C SER A 326 0.61 -11.31 8.34
N ALA A 327 1.83 -11.33 8.92
CA ALA A 327 2.74 -10.18 8.86
C ALA A 327 3.12 -9.81 7.41
N ILE A 328 3.42 -10.81 6.57
CA ILE A 328 3.70 -10.62 5.15
C ILE A 328 2.49 -10.04 4.42
N SER A 329 1.30 -10.60 4.65
CA SER A 329 0.08 -10.15 3.96
C SER A 329 -0.28 -8.72 4.34
N PHE A 330 -0.13 -8.35 5.61
CA PHE A 330 -0.20 -6.97 6.06
C PHE A 330 0.85 -6.09 5.37
N ALA A 331 2.11 -6.54 5.29
CA ALA A 331 3.17 -5.77 4.65
C ALA A 331 2.90 -5.53 3.16
N ASN A 332 2.36 -6.52 2.46
CA ASN A 332 2.09 -6.46 1.01
C ASN A 332 1.10 -5.38 0.59
N ARG A 333 0.37 -4.78 1.53
CA ARG A 333 -0.45 -3.59 1.30
C ARG A 333 0.34 -2.40 0.78
N PHE A 334 1.64 -2.39 1.02
CA PHE A 334 2.57 -1.37 0.57
C PHE A 334 3.62 -2.01 -0.33
N ARG A 335 3.77 -1.46 -1.54
CA ARG A 335 4.80 -1.94 -2.47
C ARG A 335 6.18 -1.97 -1.81
N ASP A 336 6.88 -3.10 -1.89
CA ASP A 336 8.24 -3.33 -1.36
C ASP A 336 8.40 -3.35 0.17
N TYR A 337 7.33 -3.15 0.96
CA TYR A 337 7.40 -3.30 2.41
C TYR A 337 7.81 -4.71 2.89
N PRO A 338 7.42 -5.83 2.25
CA PRO A 338 7.89 -7.16 2.65
C PRO A 338 9.42 -7.35 2.64
N LYS A 339 10.18 -6.42 2.04
CA LYS A 339 11.65 -6.40 2.08
C LYS A 339 12.20 -5.97 3.45
N ALA A 340 11.39 -5.34 4.29
CA ALA A 340 11.75 -5.03 5.67
C ALA A 340 11.78 -6.32 6.51
N PRO A 341 12.73 -6.47 7.47
CA PRO A 341 12.79 -7.67 8.28
C PRO A 341 11.55 -7.86 9.17
N ILE A 342 11.00 -9.07 9.14
CA ILE A 342 9.99 -9.56 10.08
C ILE A 342 10.72 -10.21 11.25
N ASN A 343 10.50 -9.70 12.46
CA ASN A 343 11.19 -10.15 13.66
C ASN A 343 10.33 -11.16 14.42
N ILE A 344 10.82 -12.38 14.61
CA ILE A 344 10.23 -13.32 15.58
C ILE A 344 10.86 -12.99 16.92
N ILE A 345 10.06 -12.68 17.93
CA ILE A 345 10.56 -12.03 19.15
C ILE A 345 10.46 -12.87 20.43
N ASP A 346 9.80 -14.01 20.37
CA ASP A 346 9.66 -15.00 21.43
C ASP A 346 9.66 -16.42 20.82
N SER A 347 9.25 -17.41 21.61
CA SER A 347 9.02 -18.76 21.10
C SER A 347 7.62 -18.87 20.50
N ILE A 348 7.53 -19.32 19.26
CA ILE A 348 6.26 -19.59 18.59
C ILE A 348 6.12 -21.08 18.28
N VAL A 349 4.88 -21.57 18.34
CA VAL A 349 4.53 -22.95 17.94
C VAL A 349 3.86 -22.88 16.58
N SER A 350 4.46 -23.56 15.60
CA SER A 350 3.86 -23.77 14.28
C SER A 350 2.98 -25.01 14.31
N PHE A 351 1.71 -24.83 13.91
CA PHE A 351 0.70 -25.88 13.82
C PHE A 351 0.47 -26.37 12.39
N GLY A 352 1.21 -25.86 11.41
CA GLY A 352 1.05 -26.16 10.00
C GLY A 352 1.97 -25.30 9.12
N PRO A 353 2.08 -25.63 7.83
CA PRO A 353 3.01 -24.96 6.93
C PRO A 353 2.58 -23.54 6.60
N GLU A 354 3.49 -22.60 6.87
CA GLU A 354 3.42 -21.23 6.39
C GLU A 354 4.09 -21.13 5.02
N THR A 355 3.31 -20.81 3.99
CA THR A 355 3.82 -20.74 2.61
C THR A 355 4.28 -19.33 2.25
N ILE A 356 5.57 -19.20 1.93
CA ILE A 356 6.23 -17.94 1.60
C ILE A 356 6.51 -17.90 0.09
N THR A 357 5.67 -17.18 -0.65
CA THR A 357 5.73 -17.08 -2.13
C THR A 357 6.31 -15.76 -2.65
N TYR A 358 6.55 -14.80 -1.77
CA TYR A 358 7.05 -13.47 -2.12
C TYR A 358 8.58 -13.45 -2.23
N ASN A 359 9.12 -12.45 -2.93
CA ASN A 359 10.57 -12.31 -3.12
C ASN A 359 11.20 -11.31 -2.15
N ASN A 360 12.43 -11.57 -1.76
CA ASN A 360 13.26 -10.74 -0.88
C ASN A 360 12.68 -10.63 0.54
N VAL A 361 11.99 -11.66 1.01
CA VAL A 361 11.44 -11.72 2.37
C VAL A 361 12.58 -12.01 3.36
N ILE A 362 12.66 -11.23 4.44
CA ILE A 362 13.65 -11.44 5.50
C ILE A 362 12.92 -11.78 6.80
N ILE A 363 13.10 -13.00 7.31
CA ILE A 363 12.58 -13.44 8.60
C ILE A 363 13.77 -13.60 9.55
N GLN A 364 13.71 -13.00 10.73
CA GLN A 364 14.83 -13.04 11.66
C GLN A 364 14.43 -13.12 13.12
N GLY A 365 15.29 -13.69 13.97
CA GLY A 365 15.17 -13.56 15.42
C GLY A 365 15.69 -12.21 15.94
N LYS A 366 15.48 -11.93 17.23
CA LYS A 366 15.97 -10.70 17.91
C LYS A 366 17.49 -10.55 17.78
N LYS A 367 17.91 -9.61 16.95
CA LYS A 367 19.31 -9.28 16.66
C LYS A 367 19.93 -8.46 17.79
N GLN A 368 20.43 -9.12 18.84
CA GLN A 368 21.52 -8.59 19.70
C GLN A 368 22.32 -9.66 20.44
N LEU A 369 21.96 -10.94 20.32
CA LEU A 369 22.67 -11.98 21.02
C LEU A 369 23.32 -12.90 19.99
N THR A 370 24.65 -12.87 19.92
CA THR A 370 25.46 -13.83 19.17
C THR A 370 25.40 -15.25 19.77
N ASP A 371 24.53 -15.45 20.77
CA ASP A 371 24.36 -16.66 21.53
C ASP A 371 23.13 -17.42 21.03
N TYR A 372 23.35 -18.62 20.47
CA TYR A 372 22.28 -19.52 20.02
C TYR A 372 21.28 -19.85 21.14
N THR A 373 21.64 -19.72 22.41
CA THR A 373 20.75 -20.00 23.56
C THR A 373 19.65 -18.96 23.79
N THR A 374 19.70 -17.85 23.07
CA THR A 374 18.77 -16.71 23.23
C THR A 374 18.06 -16.34 21.94
N GLN A 375 18.22 -17.17 20.90
CA GLN A 375 17.47 -17.03 19.66
C GLN A 375 15.99 -17.31 19.88
N SER A 376 15.16 -16.60 19.14
CA SER A 376 13.73 -16.91 19.04
C SER A 376 13.57 -18.32 18.48
N THR A 377 12.70 -19.11 19.12
CA THR A 377 12.50 -20.52 18.79
C THR A 377 11.19 -20.71 18.04
N ILE A 378 11.21 -21.52 16.99
CA ILE A 378 10.03 -21.96 16.27
C ILE A 378 9.92 -23.47 16.44
N SER A 379 8.92 -23.89 17.20
CA SER A 379 8.65 -25.30 17.45
C SER A 379 7.63 -25.82 16.46
N SER A 380 7.94 -26.91 15.76
CA SER A 380 6.94 -27.68 15.01
C SER A 380 6.26 -28.64 15.96
N ASP A 381 4.95 -28.45 16.18
CA ASP A 381 4.05 -29.47 16.73
C ASP A 381 3.19 -30.10 15.60
N ASP A 382 3.55 -29.80 14.35
CA ASP A 382 2.85 -30.33 13.18
C ASP A 382 3.11 -31.84 13.04
N THR A 383 2.05 -32.55 12.66
CA THR A 383 2.04 -33.99 12.45
C THR A 383 2.17 -34.38 10.98
N THR A 384 2.10 -33.43 10.05
CA THR A 384 2.01 -33.75 8.60
C THR A 384 2.83 -32.86 7.66
N GLY A 385 3.15 -31.60 8.01
CA GLY A 385 3.79 -30.63 7.12
C GLY A 385 5.12 -30.04 7.62
N SER A 386 5.66 -29.11 6.82
CA SER A 386 6.80 -28.25 7.18
C SER A 386 6.37 -27.07 8.05
N ILE A 387 7.32 -26.40 8.71
CA ILE A 387 7.06 -25.10 9.36
C ILE A 387 6.91 -24.04 8.26
N PHE A 388 7.89 -23.98 7.36
CA PHE A 388 7.90 -23.04 6.24
C PHE A 388 8.06 -23.76 4.92
N THR A 389 7.33 -23.28 3.92
CA THR A 389 7.51 -23.65 2.52
C THR A 389 7.83 -22.41 1.69
N PHE A 390 9.06 -22.32 1.18
CA PHE A 390 9.52 -21.21 0.36
C PHE A 390 9.42 -21.53 -1.13
N SER A 391 8.99 -20.54 -1.92
CA SER A 391 9.08 -20.55 -3.39
C SER A 391 9.55 -19.22 -3.99
N GLY A 392 9.78 -18.21 -3.13
CA GLY A 392 10.31 -16.90 -3.48
C GLY A 392 11.82 -16.87 -3.77
N THR A 393 12.31 -15.72 -4.20
CA THR A 393 13.70 -15.48 -4.61
C THR A 393 14.35 -14.44 -3.71
N ASN A 394 15.61 -14.67 -3.34
CA ASN A 394 16.45 -13.87 -2.45
C ASN A 394 15.89 -13.78 -1.02
N ASP A 395 15.20 -14.83 -0.58
CA ASP A 395 14.66 -14.88 0.77
C ASP A 395 15.76 -15.20 1.78
N VAL A 396 15.59 -14.72 3.01
CA VAL A 396 16.57 -14.88 4.08
C VAL A 396 15.86 -15.28 5.37
N ILE A 397 16.35 -16.35 6.00
CA ILE A 397 16.07 -16.70 7.39
C ILE A 397 17.36 -16.64 8.19
N ARG A 398 17.32 -15.93 9.33
CA ARG A 398 18.52 -15.79 10.17
C ARG A 398 18.26 -15.66 11.65
N TRP A 399 19.20 -16.14 12.46
CA TRP A 399 19.18 -15.98 13.92
C TRP A 399 17.96 -16.63 14.59
N LEU A 400 17.55 -17.79 14.09
CA LEU A 400 16.39 -18.55 14.59
C LEU A 400 16.78 -19.96 14.99
N THR A 401 16.13 -20.48 16.03
CA THR A 401 16.18 -21.90 16.38
C THR A 401 14.91 -22.58 15.88
N PHE A 402 15.07 -23.64 15.11
CA PHE A 402 13.99 -24.51 14.66
C PHE A 402 14.03 -25.81 15.44
N GLU A 403 12.90 -26.18 16.03
CA GLU A 403 12.80 -27.35 16.88
C GLU A 403 11.67 -28.26 16.42
N ARG A 404 11.99 -29.51 16.11
CA ARG A 404 11.00 -30.58 16.00
C ARG A 404 10.76 -31.13 17.40
N VAL A 405 9.60 -30.89 17.98
CA VAL A 405 9.30 -31.29 19.36
C VAL A 405 8.98 -32.79 19.47
N ASP A 406 9.00 -33.33 20.70
CA ASP A 406 8.85 -34.74 21.02
C ASP A 406 7.63 -35.42 20.37
N THR A 407 6.54 -34.67 20.18
CA THR A 407 5.25 -35.09 19.60
C THR A 407 5.16 -34.95 18.09
N SER A 408 6.06 -34.21 17.45
CA SER A 408 5.95 -33.87 16.03
C SER A 408 6.38 -35.04 15.14
N SER A 409 5.56 -35.30 14.12
CA SER A 409 5.86 -36.24 13.04
C SER A 409 6.21 -35.56 11.71
N ALA A 410 6.48 -34.25 11.72
CA ALA A 410 6.91 -33.49 10.55
C ALA A 410 8.10 -34.18 9.83
N ALA A 411 8.02 -34.33 8.52
CA ALA A 411 9.08 -34.94 7.71
C ALA A 411 10.14 -33.91 7.29
N VAL A 412 9.77 -32.63 7.25
CA VAL A 412 10.65 -31.53 6.88
C VAL A 412 10.36 -30.37 7.83
N LEU A 413 11.35 -29.60 8.29
CA LEU A 413 11.07 -28.33 8.99
C LEU A 413 10.99 -27.15 8.03
N ILE A 414 11.91 -27.08 7.07
CA ILE A 414 11.94 -26.03 6.05
C ILE A 414 11.99 -26.67 4.67
N GLU A 415 10.96 -26.42 3.87
CA GLU A 415 10.91 -26.86 2.50
C GLU A 415 11.17 -25.68 1.55
N VAL A 416 12.04 -25.85 0.57
CA VAL A 416 12.34 -24.85 -0.46
C VAL A 416 12.00 -25.46 -1.81
N THR A 417 10.84 -25.11 -2.35
CA THR A 417 10.28 -25.74 -3.55
C THR A 417 10.75 -25.08 -4.84
N ALA A 418 11.07 -23.79 -4.81
CA ALA A 418 11.53 -23.00 -5.95
C ALA A 418 12.38 -21.79 -5.48
N GLY A 419 12.86 -20.99 -6.45
CA GLY A 419 13.50 -19.70 -6.17
C GLY A 419 14.86 -19.80 -5.46
N SER A 420 15.10 -18.97 -4.43
CA SER A 420 16.34 -19.01 -3.66
C SER A 420 16.19 -18.59 -2.20
N LEU A 421 16.92 -19.30 -1.32
CA LEU A 421 16.88 -19.11 0.13
C LEU A 421 18.29 -19.06 0.73
N THR A 422 18.52 -18.06 1.59
CA THR A 422 19.69 -18.01 2.48
C THR A 422 19.30 -18.30 3.92
N VAL A 423 19.91 -19.30 4.52
CA VAL A 423 19.80 -19.65 5.94
C VAL A 423 21.10 -19.25 6.63
N ASP A 424 21.08 -18.26 7.53
CA ASP A 424 22.29 -17.77 8.20
C ASP A 424 22.16 -17.81 9.73
N LYS A 425 23.14 -18.44 10.40
CA LYS A 425 23.21 -18.47 11.87
C LYS A 425 21.94 -19.01 12.53
N CYS A 426 21.33 -20.03 11.94
CA CYS A 426 20.19 -20.73 12.53
C CYS A 426 20.66 -21.99 13.29
N ALA A 427 19.86 -22.43 14.26
CA ALA A 427 20.03 -23.72 14.91
C ALA A 427 18.85 -24.64 14.58
N PHE A 428 19.11 -25.94 14.44
CA PHE A 428 18.11 -26.95 14.13
C PHE A 428 18.24 -28.10 15.13
N ASN A 429 17.15 -28.42 15.83
CA ASN A 429 17.12 -29.45 16.87
C ASN A 429 16.02 -30.46 16.57
N ASP A 430 16.36 -31.75 16.60
CA ASP A 430 15.38 -32.83 16.59
C ASP A 430 15.26 -33.43 18.00
N LYS A 431 14.10 -33.20 18.64
CA LYS A 431 13.73 -33.83 19.91
C LYS A 431 12.62 -34.87 19.73
N SER A 432 12.14 -35.07 18.51
CA SER A 432 11.01 -35.97 18.25
C SER A 432 11.29 -37.37 18.75
N THR A 433 10.32 -37.93 19.47
CA THR A 433 10.30 -39.33 19.86
C THR A 433 9.39 -40.17 18.97
N GLN A 434 8.71 -39.53 18.01
CA GLN A 434 7.81 -40.19 17.07
C GLN A 434 8.60 -40.98 16.05
N TYR A 435 8.53 -42.31 16.18
CA TYR A 435 9.02 -43.26 15.18
C TYR A 435 7.87 -43.61 14.23
N ASN A 436 7.53 -42.72 13.30
CA ASN A 436 6.60 -43.11 12.23
C ASN A 436 7.34 -44.00 11.22
N LEU A 437 6.67 -45.05 10.74
CA LEU A 437 7.18 -46.08 9.81
C LEU A 437 7.53 -45.57 8.38
N SER A 438 7.43 -44.26 8.15
CA SER A 438 7.90 -43.45 7.01
C SER A 438 7.29 -42.05 7.24
N PRO A 439 7.99 -40.93 7.01
CA PRO A 439 9.03 -40.76 6.00
C PRO A 439 10.35 -40.22 6.56
N ASP A 440 11.36 -40.33 5.72
CA ASP A 440 12.60 -39.58 5.68
C ASP A 440 12.47 -38.20 6.32
N PHE A 441 13.26 -37.95 7.37
CA PHE A 441 13.28 -36.66 8.03
C PHE A 441 14.40 -35.79 7.48
N SER A 442 14.12 -34.49 7.30
CA SER A 442 15.12 -33.46 7.02
C SER A 442 14.84 -32.18 7.79
N PHE A 443 15.87 -31.49 8.27
CA PHE A 443 15.64 -30.12 8.76
C PHE A 443 15.34 -29.19 7.59
N ILE A 444 16.09 -29.33 6.50
CA ILE A 444 15.91 -28.55 5.28
C ILE A 444 15.81 -29.49 4.09
N GLN A 445 14.72 -29.40 3.33
CA GLN A 445 14.59 -30.03 2.02
C GLN A 445 14.58 -28.96 0.93
N THR A 446 15.39 -29.10 -0.12
CA THR A 446 15.51 -28.07 -1.17
C THR A 446 15.48 -28.63 -2.59
N SER A 447 14.61 -28.01 -3.39
CA SER A 447 14.49 -28.09 -4.84
C SER A 447 14.67 -26.70 -5.51
N ALA A 448 15.14 -25.71 -4.75
CA ALA A 448 15.35 -24.34 -5.21
C ALA A 448 16.42 -24.21 -6.30
N THR A 449 16.45 -23.06 -6.98
CA THR A 449 17.55 -22.72 -7.89
C THR A 449 18.86 -22.58 -7.11
N THR A 450 18.81 -21.94 -5.93
CA THR A 450 19.98 -21.80 -5.04
C THR A 450 19.53 -21.80 -3.58
N THR A 451 20.15 -22.68 -2.79
CA THR A 451 20.01 -22.67 -1.33
C THR A 451 21.39 -22.51 -0.71
N THR A 452 21.54 -21.49 0.13
CA THR A 452 22.79 -21.14 0.79
C THR A 452 22.61 -21.23 2.30
N ILE A 453 23.43 -22.05 2.96
CA ILE A 453 23.37 -22.29 4.40
C ILE A 453 24.72 -21.89 4.99
N LEU A 454 24.69 -20.94 5.92
CA LEU A 454 25.86 -20.31 6.50
C LEU A 454 25.79 -20.33 8.01
N ASN A 455 26.93 -20.60 8.66
CA ASN A 455 27.11 -20.44 10.10
C ASN A 455 26.04 -21.13 10.96
N SER A 456 25.44 -22.21 10.47
CA SER A 456 24.26 -22.83 11.10
C SER A 456 24.66 -24.08 11.88
N VAL A 457 23.84 -24.47 12.85
CA VAL A 457 24.08 -25.63 13.71
C VAL A 457 22.94 -26.63 13.54
N PHE A 458 23.28 -27.88 13.26
CA PHE A 458 22.33 -28.99 13.16
C PHE A 458 22.62 -30.00 14.27
N ASN A 459 21.65 -30.20 15.17
CA ASN A 459 21.77 -31.06 16.34
C ASN A 459 20.84 -32.26 16.23
N GLY A 460 21.45 -33.44 16.12
CA GLY A 460 20.76 -34.72 16.09
C GLY A 460 20.02 -35.02 14.80
N GLY A 461 19.15 -36.03 14.86
CA GLY A 461 18.29 -36.47 13.77
C GLY A 461 18.33 -37.97 13.52
N LYS A 462 17.15 -38.57 13.31
CA LYS A 462 16.98 -39.89 12.71
C LYS A 462 16.43 -39.70 11.30
N PHE A 463 17.33 -39.50 10.34
CA PHE A 463 16.97 -39.03 9.01
C PHE A 463 16.50 -40.13 8.05
N ASP A 464 16.85 -41.39 8.32
CA ASP A 464 16.58 -42.54 7.44
C ASP A 464 17.03 -42.30 5.99
N ASP A 465 16.10 -42.27 5.02
CA ASP A 465 16.39 -41.96 3.63
C ASP A 465 16.47 -40.45 3.31
N GLY A 466 16.44 -39.61 4.34
CA GLY A 466 16.69 -38.17 4.29
C GLY A 466 18.12 -37.78 4.68
N GLY A 467 18.25 -36.58 5.24
CA GLY A 467 19.46 -36.04 5.87
C GLY A 467 19.17 -34.72 6.58
N ALA A 468 20.09 -34.23 7.43
CA ALA A 468 19.93 -32.91 8.05
C ALA A 468 19.61 -31.83 6.99
N ILE A 469 20.26 -31.94 5.84
CA ILE A 469 19.90 -31.24 4.61
C ILE A 469 19.69 -32.27 3.49
N THR A 470 18.52 -32.23 2.85
CA THR A 470 18.20 -33.03 1.67
C THR A 470 18.05 -32.14 0.45
N LYS A 471 18.92 -32.31 -0.53
CA LYS A 471 18.90 -31.58 -1.80
C LYS A 471 18.41 -32.48 -2.93
N ILE A 472 17.33 -32.05 -3.56
CA ILE A 472 16.71 -32.74 -4.70
C ILE A 472 17.29 -32.22 -6.02
N ILE A 473 17.31 -30.90 -6.25
CA ILE A 473 17.88 -30.26 -7.46
C ILE A 473 18.55 -28.91 -7.13
N GLY A 474 19.17 -28.26 -8.12
CA GLY A 474 19.70 -26.90 -8.01
C GLY A 474 21.13 -26.78 -7.48
N ILE A 475 21.47 -25.61 -6.94
CA ILE A 475 22.78 -25.32 -6.32
C ILE A 475 22.62 -25.32 -4.80
N LEU A 476 23.48 -26.07 -4.11
CA LEU A 476 23.56 -26.06 -2.65
C LEU A 476 24.94 -25.54 -2.21
N THR A 477 24.95 -24.48 -1.40
CA THR A 477 26.15 -23.98 -0.72
C THR A 477 25.99 -24.15 0.78
N VAL A 478 26.91 -24.85 1.44
CA VAL A 478 26.93 -25.04 2.90
C VAL A 478 28.31 -24.66 3.42
N GLU A 479 28.38 -23.58 4.20
CA GLU A 479 29.64 -23.09 4.75
C GLU A 479 29.57 -22.81 6.24
N LYS A 480 30.70 -23.06 6.93
CA LYS A 480 30.91 -22.69 8.35
C LYS A 480 29.85 -23.25 9.30
N SER A 481 29.21 -24.35 8.92
CA SER A 481 28.13 -24.96 9.68
C SER A 481 28.65 -26.13 10.51
N THR A 482 27.99 -26.40 11.64
CA THR A 482 28.32 -27.50 12.55
C THR A 482 27.21 -28.53 12.55
N PHE A 483 27.57 -29.79 12.36
CA PHE A 483 26.66 -30.93 12.41
C PHE A 483 27.05 -31.80 13.60
N ASN A 484 26.18 -31.91 14.60
CA ASN A 484 26.39 -32.70 15.79
C ASN A 484 25.49 -33.95 15.73
N GLY A 485 26.10 -35.13 15.58
CA GLY A 485 25.36 -36.38 15.53
C GLY A 485 24.83 -36.83 16.89
N ILE A 486 23.83 -37.71 16.88
CA ILE A 486 23.26 -38.33 18.09
C ILE A 486 23.45 -39.84 18.08
N GLN A 487 23.41 -40.46 19.26
CA GLN A 487 23.45 -41.91 19.37
C GLN A 487 22.24 -42.52 18.64
N GLY A 488 22.50 -43.45 17.72
CA GLY A 488 21.45 -44.05 16.90
C GLY A 488 20.93 -43.14 15.77
N GLN A 489 21.73 -42.16 15.32
CA GLN A 489 21.47 -41.42 14.08
C GLN A 489 21.32 -42.40 12.90
N THR A 490 20.32 -42.14 12.06
CA THR A 490 20.11 -42.81 10.77
C THR A 490 20.29 -41.78 9.65
N GLY A 491 20.76 -42.22 8.47
CA GLY A 491 21.01 -41.35 7.31
C GLY A 491 22.22 -40.40 7.44
N PRO A 492 22.63 -39.77 6.32
CA PRO A 492 23.73 -38.80 6.28
C PRO A 492 23.32 -37.41 6.83
N PHE A 493 24.31 -36.57 7.16
CA PHE A 493 24.03 -35.15 7.44
C PHE A 493 23.59 -34.37 6.20
N ILE A 494 24.14 -34.69 5.03
CA ILE A 494 23.79 -34.04 3.76
C ILE A 494 23.51 -35.15 2.75
N ARG A 495 22.28 -35.19 2.24
CA ARG A 495 21.87 -36.06 1.13
C ARG A 495 21.66 -35.21 -0.12
N ALA A 496 22.32 -35.55 -1.22
CA ALA A 496 22.19 -34.84 -2.49
C ALA A 496 21.90 -35.84 -3.60
N SER A 497 20.68 -35.81 -4.17
CA SER A 497 20.16 -36.86 -5.06
C SER A 497 20.30 -36.60 -6.56
N SER A 498 20.86 -35.47 -7.01
CA SER A 498 21.00 -35.18 -8.45
C SER A 498 22.10 -34.17 -8.85
N THR A 499 22.20 -33.94 -10.17
CA THR A 499 23.08 -33.00 -10.88
C THR A 499 22.95 -31.55 -10.39
N GLY A 500 24.08 -30.85 -10.35
CA GLY A 500 24.19 -29.45 -9.92
C GLY A 500 25.51 -29.19 -9.19
N ALA A 501 25.93 -27.92 -9.11
CA ALA A 501 27.12 -27.55 -8.35
C ALA A 501 26.80 -27.55 -6.85
N ASN A 502 27.61 -28.24 -6.05
CA ASN A 502 27.55 -28.18 -4.60
C ASN A 502 28.86 -27.58 -4.09
N GLN A 503 28.78 -26.60 -3.19
CA GLN A 503 29.94 -26.06 -2.48
C GLN A 503 29.78 -26.34 -0.99
N ILE A 504 30.61 -27.24 -0.45
CA ILE A 504 30.58 -27.63 0.96
C ILE A 504 31.97 -27.33 1.52
N SER A 505 32.09 -26.28 2.33
CA SER A 505 33.40 -25.78 2.78
C SER A 505 33.39 -25.35 4.26
N TYR A 506 34.52 -25.52 4.96
CA TYR A 506 34.71 -25.06 6.35
C TYR A 506 33.66 -25.57 7.37
N ASN A 507 33.05 -26.73 7.13
CA ASN A 507 32.05 -27.33 8.02
C ASN A 507 32.69 -28.26 9.06
N ILE A 508 32.06 -28.37 10.23
CA ILE A 508 32.48 -29.28 11.30
C ILE A 508 31.44 -30.39 11.41
N PHE A 509 31.87 -31.65 11.25
CA PHE A 509 31.03 -32.82 11.47
C PHE A 509 31.51 -33.55 12.73
N ARG A 510 30.66 -33.63 13.75
CA ARG A 510 30.93 -34.32 15.01
C ARG A 510 30.11 -35.59 15.09
N ASN A 511 30.75 -36.67 15.55
CA ASN A 511 30.06 -37.92 15.83
C ASN A 511 29.26 -37.80 17.13
N ALA A 512 28.33 -38.73 17.35
CA ALA A 512 27.69 -38.90 18.64
C ALA A 512 28.76 -39.16 19.72
N THR A 513 28.79 -38.33 20.76
CA THR A 513 29.60 -38.56 21.97
C THR A 513 28.81 -39.31 23.01
#